data_AF-A0A2T0K7Z6-F1
#
_entry.id   AF-A0A2T0K7Z6-F1
#
_cell.length_a   1.000
_cell.length_b   1.000
_cell.length_c   1.000
_cell.angle_alpha   90.00
_cell.angle_beta   90.00
_cell.angle_gamma   90.00
#
_symmetry.space_group_name_H-M   'P 1'
#
loop_
_entity.id
_entity.type
_entity.pdbx_description
1 polymer ?
#
loop_
_entity_poly.entity_id
_entity_poly.type
_entity_poly.pdbx_seq_one_letter_code
_entity_poly.pdbx_strand_id
1 'polypeptide(L)' 'MFSYEDRIRAVRLYLKLGKRIGATIRQLGYPTKNSLKAWHRE' A
#
# COMPACT_ATOMS: atom_id res chain seq x y z
N MET A 1 -8.81 -6.71 -9.07
CA MET A 1 -7.77 -5.93 -9.76
C MET A 1 -7.82 -4.53 -9.15
N PHE A 2 -6.75 -4.06 -8.51
CA PHE A 2 -6.75 -2.73 -7.89
C PHE A 2 -6.47 -1.68 -8.96
N SER A 3 -7.19 -0.55 -8.92
CA SER A 3 -6.97 0.52 -9.88
C SER A 3 -5.61 1.17 -9.65
N TYR A 4 -5.05 1.83 -10.67
CA TYR A 4 -3.77 2.54 -10.53
C TYR A 4 -3.80 3.58 -9.40
N GLU A 5 -4.93 4.27 -9.24
CA GLU A 5 -5.16 5.23 -8.17
C GLU A 5 -5.09 4.58 -6.78
N ASP A 6 -5.66 3.39 -6.61
CA ASP A 6 -5.59 2.62 -5.37
C ASP A 6 -4.14 2.23 -5.04
N ARG A 7 -3.36 1.83 -6.06
CA ARG A 7 -1.94 1.49 -5.91
C ARG A 7 -1.16 2.71 -5.41
N ILE A 8 -1.32 3.87 -6.05
CA ILE A 8 -0.66 5.12 -5.63
C ILE A 8 -1.09 5.52 -4.23
N ARG A 9 -2.39 5.46 -3.92
CA ARG A 9 -2.91 5.83 -2.60
C ARG A 9 -2.31 4.95 -1.50
N ALA A 10 -2.21 3.64 -1.74
CA ALA A 10 -1.58 2.70 -0.83
C ALA A 10 -0.07 2.94 -0.66
N VAL A 11 0.67 3.17 -1.75
CA VAL A 11 2.13 3.46 -1.68
C VAL A 11 2.39 4.79 -0.98
N ARG A 12 1.58 5.82 -1.24
CA ARG A 12 1.70 7.13 -0.59
C ARG A 12 1.42 7.04 0.90
N LEU A 13 0.40 6.29 1.30
CA LEU A 13 0.09 6.04 2.71
C LEU A 13 1.21 5.21 3.38
N TYR A 14 1.73 4.21 2.68
CA TYR A 14 2.86 3.39 3.14
C TYR A 14 4.11 4.21 3.43
N LEU A 15 4.45 5.16 2.55
CA LEU A 15 5.56 6.10 2.76
C LEU A 15 5.26 7.06 3.92
N LYS A 16 4.05 7.62 3.99
CA LYS A 16 3.62 8.54 5.07
C LYS A 16 3.67 7.87 6.45
N LEU A 17 3.35 6.58 6.54
CA LEU A 17 3.38 5.80 7.78
C LEU A 17 4.78 5.26 8.13
N GLY A 18 5.82 5.62 7.38
CA GLY A 18 7.19 5.20 7.64
C GLY A 18 7.44 3.74 7.31
N LYS A 19 6.93 3.27 6.16
CA LYS A 19 7.10 1.88 5.66
C LYS A 19 6.44 0.81 6.55
N ARG A 20 5.42 1.19 7.31
CA ARG A 20 4.62 0.28 8.14
C ARG A 20 3.49 -0.36 7.33
N ILE A 21 3.75 -1.56 6.82
CA ILE A 21 2.78 -2.33 6.02
C ILE A 21 1.50 -2.57 6.80
N GLY A 22 1.59 -3.07 8.04
CA GLY A 22 0.41 -3.39 8.85
C GLY A 22 -0.50 -2.18 9.12
N ALA A 23 0.08 -1.00 9.30
CA ALA A 23 -0.69 0.23 9.49
C ALA A 23 -1.42 0.64 8.19
N THR A 24 -0.77 0.49 7.03
CA THR A 24 -1.37 0.78 5.72
C THR A 24 -2.56 -0.13 5.44
N ILE A 25 -2.40 -1.44 5.68
CA ILE A 25 -3.46 -2.44 5.48
C ILE A 25 -4.62 -2.24 6.45
N ARG A 26 -4.33 -1.95 7.72
CA ARG A 26 -5.38 -1.70 8.73
C ARG A 26 -6.19 -0.43 8.40
N GLN A 27 -5.57 0.57 7.79
CA GLN A 27 -6.19 1.84 7.50
C GLN A 27 -6.97 1.85 6.19
N LEU A 28 -6.52 1.13 5.17
CA LEU A 28 -7.19 1.03 3.87
C LEU A 28 -8.09 -0.21 3.75
N GLY A 29 -7.87 -1.26 4.54
CA GLY A 29 -8.55 -2.56 4.40
C GLY A 29 -8.02 -3.42 3.23
N TYR A 30 -7.13 -2.85 2.43
CA TYR A 30 -6.40 -3.43 1.31
C TYR A 30 -5.05 -2.68 1.21
N PRO A 31 -4.09 -3.08 0.38
CA PRO A 31 -3.90 -4.35 -0.31
C PRO A 31 -3.21 -5.38 0.59
N THR A 32 -2.92 -6.59 0.10
CA THR A 32 -2.10 -7.56 0.84
C THR A 32 -0.64 -7.13 0.95
N LYS A 33 0.09 -7.64 1.96
CA LYS A 33 1.52 -7.36 2.19
C LYS A 33 2.39 -7.55 0.95
N ASN A 34 2.10 -8.57 0.14
CA ASN A 34 2.85 -8.88 -1.07
C ASN A 34 2.58 -7.86 -2.18
N SER A 35 1.33 -7.45 -2.34
CA SER A 35 0.93 -6.42 -3.31
C SER A 35 1.62 -5.09 -3.01
N LEU A 36 1.62 -4.66 -1.75
CA LEU A 36 2.27 -3.40 -1.35
C LEU A 36 3.79 -3.43 -1.58
N LYS A 37 4.43 -4.57 -1.33
CA LYS A 37 5.86 -4.76 -1.65
C LYS A 37 6.13 -4.72 -3.15
N ALA A 38 5.27 -5.34 -3.95
CA ALA A 38 5.38 -5.31 -5.40
C ALA A 38 5.25 -3.87 -5.92
N TRP A 39 4.25 -3.10 -5.44
CA TRP A 39 4.01 -1.73 -5.89
C TRP A 39 5.05 -0.72 -5.43
N HIS A 40 5.76 -1.01 -4.33
CA HIS A 40 6.90 -0.20 -3.91
C HIS A 40 8.19 -0.52 -4.70
N ARG A 41 8.26 -1.69 -5.35
CA ARG A 41 9.43 -2.14 -6.11
C ARG A 41 9.31 -1.83 -7.61
N GLU A 42 8.09 -1.62 -8.08
CA GLU A 42 7.73 -1.14 -9.43
C GLU A 42 8.02 0.36 -9.55
#